data_AF-A0A962ZR39-F1
#
_entry.id   AF-A0A962ZR39-F1
#
_cell.length_a   1.000
_cell.length_b   1.000
_cell.length_c   1.000
_cell.angle_alpha   90.00
_cell.angle_beta   90.00
_cell.angle_gamma   90.00
#
_symmetry.space_group_name_H-M   'P 1'
#
loop_
_entity.id
_entity.type
_entity.pdbx_description
1 polymer ?
#
loop_
_entity_poly.entity_id
_entity_poly.type
_entity_poly.pdbx_seq_one_letter_code
_entity_poly.pdbx_strand_id
1 'polypeptide(L)'
;TAARAEQLAAEFADIAAVEAGPYELLAGRSFDLIINATSAGLAGEMPQLPDTLLTERSCCYDMVYGAQPTPFMRWAAHHAAWAVADGLGMLVEQAAESFYIWRRMRPDTRPVIRQIREALAA
;
A
#
# COMPACT_ATOMS: atom_id res chain seq x y z
N THR A 1 3.30 -1.43 -16.74
CA THR A 1 2.82 -0.92 -18.04
C THR A 1 1.32 -1.12 -18.09
N ALA A 2 0.59 -0.34 -18.89
CA ALA A 2 -0.86 -0.49 -19.04
C ALA A 2 -1.27 -1.92 -19.43
N ALA A 3 -0.58 -2.52 -20.41
CA ALA A 3 -0.84 -3.90 -20.84
C ALA A 3 -0.74 -4.95 -19.72
N ARG A 4 0.20 -4.80 -18.77
CA ARG A 4 0.29 -5.72 -17.61
C ARG A 4 -0.89 -5.54 -16.65
N ALA A 5 -1.36 -4.30 -16.48
CA ALA A 5 -2.52 -4.02 -15.63
C ALA A 5 -3.80 -4.58 -16.27
N GLU A 6 -3.98 -4.39 -17.58
CA GLU A 6 -5.11 -4.95 -18.34
C GLU A 6 -5.14 -6.47 -18.29
N GLN A 7 -3.98 -7.13 -18.39
CA GLN A 7 -3.87 -8.58 -18.22
C GLN A 7 -4.35 -9.02 -16.83
N LEU A 8 -3.88 -8.36 -15.76
CA LEU A 8 -4.32 -8.68 -14.39
C LEU A 8 -5.83 -8.45 -14.21
N ALA A 9 -6.39 -7.39 -14.78
CA ALA A 9 -7.84 -7.15 -14.73
C ALA A 9 -8.64 -8.26 -15.43
N ALA A 10 -8.15 -8.76 -16.56
CA ALA A 10 -8.78 -9.88 -17.26
C ALA A 10 -8.69 -11.20 -16.46
N GLU A 11 -7.56 -11.45 -15.80
CA GLU A 11 -7.34 -12.65 -14.97
C GLU A 11 -8.26 -12.73 -13.74
N PHE A 12 -8.71 -11.58 -13.22
CA PHE A 12 -9.54 -11.49 -12.00
C PHE A 12 -10.98 -11.02 -12.27
N ALA A 13 -11.41 -10.99 -13.54
CA ALA A 13 -12.73 -10.50 -13.94
C ALA A 13 -13.91 -11.33 -13.40
N ASP A 14 -13.66 -12.58 -12.97
CA ASP A 14 -14.64 -13.47 -12.35
C ASP A 14 -14.83 -13.21 -10.85
N ILE A 15 -13.89 -12.52 -10.19
CA ILE A 15 -13.94 -12.21 -8.76
C ILE A 15 -14.63 -10.86 -8.51
N ALA A 16 -14.30 -9.85 -9.31
CA ALA A 16 -14.81 -8.49 -9.16
C ALA A 16 -14.76 -7.71 -10.47
N ALA A 17 -15.50 -6.59 -10.53
CA ALA A 17 -15.34 -5.62 -11.59
C ALA A 17 -13.99 -4.88 -11.42
N VAL A 18 -13.06 -5.10 -12.35
CA VAL A 18 -11.72 -4.50 -12.33
C VAL A 18 -11.54 -3.62 -13.56
N GLU A 19 -11.18 -2.35 -13.33
CA GLU A 19 -10.71 -1.43 -14.36
C GLU A 19 -9.19 -1.33 -14.29
N ALA A 20 -8.53 -1.36 -15.45
CA ALA A 20 -7.09 -1.21 -15.55
C ALA A 20 -6.70 -0.37 -16.76
N GLY A 21 -5.57 0.33 -16.64
CA GLY A 21 -4.99 1.09 -17.74
C GLY A 21 -3.92 2.06 -17.22
N PRO A 22 -3.56 3.07 -18.03
CA PRO A 22 -2.51 4.01 -17.68
C PRO A 22 -3.02 5.10 -16.71
N TYR A 23 -2.11 5.90 -16.15
CA TYR A 23 -2.43 6.90 -15.12
C TYR A 23 -3.42 7.97 -15.58
N GLU A 24 -3.53 8.22 -16.89
CA GLU A 24 -4.46 9.19 -17.47
C GLU A 24 -5.93 8.83 -17.19
N LEU A 25 -6.26 7.55 -17.00
CA LEU A 25 -7.60 7.09 -16.62
C LEU A 25 -8.00 7.53 -15.20
N LEU A 26 -7.04 7.98 -14.40
CA LEU A 26 -7.28 8.46 -13.04
C LEU A 26 -7.75 9.92 -13.01
N ALA A 27 -7.61 10.66 -14.11
CA ALA A 27 -7.97 12.08 -14.16
C ALA A 27 -9.45 12.30 -13.82
N GLY A 28 -9.72 13.24 -12.90
CA GLY A 28 -11.09 13.56 -12.46
C GLY A 28 -11.73 12.53 -11.53
N ARG A 29 -10.99 11.47 -11.14
CA ARG A 29 -11.44 10.46 -10.18
C ARG A 29 -10.89 10.73 -8.79
N SER A 30 -11.56 10.17 -7.78
CA SER A 30 -11.10 10.10 -6.41
C SER A 30 -11.36 8.71 -5.84
N PHE A 31 -10.61 8.33 -4.81
CA PHE A 31 -10.67 7.00 -4.20
C PHE A 31 -10.66 7.06 -2.67
N ASP A 32 -11.43 6.19 -2.03
CA ASP A 32 -11.46 6.06 -0.56
C ASP A 32 -10.19 5.37 -0.02
N LEU A 33 -9.55 4.51 -0.82
CA LEU A 33 -8.34 3.79 -0.46
C LEU A 33 -7.39 3.70 -1.66
N ILE A 34 -6.14 4.10 -1.46
CA ILE A 34 -5.05 3.94 -2.45
C ILE A 34 -3.95 3.08 -1.83
N ILE A 35 -3.60 1.98 -2.50
CA ILE A 35 -2.51 1.09 -2.11
C ILE A 35 -1.36 1.25 -3.11
N ASN A 36 -0.22 1.78 -2.66
CA ASN A 36 1.00 1.80 -3.45
C ASN A 36 1.69 0.43 -3.37
N ALA A 37 1.53 -0.36 -4.43
CA ALA A 37 2.19 -1.66 -4.59
C ALA A 37 3.44 -1.61 -5.50
N THR A 38 3.95 -0.41 -5.79
CA THR A 38 5.13 -0.24 -6.65
C THR A 38 6.42 -0.30 -5.85
N SER A 39 7.50 -0.74 -6.48
CA SER A 39 8.85 -0.69 -5.89
C SER A 39 9.51 0.69 -5.97
N ALA A 40 8.84 1.71 -6.51
CA ALA A 40 9.40 3.06 -6.71
C ALA A 40 9.84 3.71 -5.38
N GLY A 41 9.10 3.44 -4.30
CA GLY A 41 9.43 3.94 -2.96
C GLY A 41 10.80 3.48 -2.44
N LEU A 42 11.32 2.34 -2.91
CA LEU A 42 12.67 1.85 -2.54
C LEU A 42 13.79 2.72 -3.13
N ALA A 43 13.54 3.36 -4.28
CA ALA A 43 14.45 4.32 -4.92
C ALA A 43 14.19 5.77 -4.44
N GLY A 44 13.26 5.97 -3.49
CA GLY A 44 12.85 7.31 -3.08
C GLY A 44 12.05 8.06 -4.14
N GLU A 45 11.45 7.34 -5.10
CA GLU A 45 10.65 7.92 -6.16
C GLU A 45 9.16 7.99 -5.79
N MET A 46 8.49 9.01 -6.31
CA MET A 46 7.05 9.21 -6.16
C MET A 46 6.35 8.88 -7.49
N PRO A 47 5.36 7.96 -7.50
CA PRO A 47 4.52 7.76 -8.69
C PRO A 47 3.84 9.07 -9.11
N GLN A 48 3.77 9.34 -10.42
CA GLN A 48 3.13 10.54 -10.96
C GLN A 48 1.61 10.41 -10.88
N LEU A 49 1.06 10.71 -9.71
CA LEU A 49 -0.37 10.63 -9.40
C LEU A 49 -0.99 12.04 -9.46
N PRO A 50 -2.20 12.19 -10.02
CA PRO A 50 -2.95 13.45 -9.89
C PRO A 50 -3.29 13.74 -8.43
N ASP A 51 -3.12 14.99 -8.01
CA ASP A 51 -3.45 15.43 -6.64
C ASP A 51 -4.95 15.33 -6.33
N THR A 52 -5.81 15.29 -7.35
CA THR A 52 -7.27 15.17 -7.21
C THR A 52 -7.74 13.77 -6.80
N LEU A 53 -6.83 12.79 -6.70
CA LEU A 53 -7.19 11.43 -6.33
C LEU A 53 -7.64 11.28 -4.88
N LEU A 54 -7.16 12.16 -4.01
CA LEU A 54 -7.42 12.11 -2.58
C LEU A 54 -8.48 13.11 -2.17
N THR A 55 -9.27 12.68 -1.20
CA THR A 55 -10.21 13.50 -0.43
C THR A 55 -9.83 13.45 1.04
N GLU A 56 -10.44 14.27 1.86
CA GLU A 56 -10.24 14.27 3.32
C GLU A 56 -10.60 12.93 4.01
N ARG A 57 -11.28 12.02 3.30
CA ARG A 57 -11.66 10.69 3.79
C ARG A 57 -10.76 9.57 3.26
N SER A 58 -9.88 9.89 2.31
CA SER A 58 -9.08 8.88 1.64
C SER A 58 -8.02 8.31 2.58
N CYS A 59 -7.79 7.01 2.50
CA CYS A 59 -6.71 6.32 3.18
C CYS A 59 -5.62 5.93 2.18
N CYS A 60 -4.36 6.01 2.60
CA CYS A 60 -3.22 5.61 1.79
C CYS A 60 -2.40 4.53 2.49
N TYR A 61 -2.03 3.49 1.75
CA TYR A 61 -1.20 2.39 2.24
C TYR A 61 -0.01 2.19 1.32
N ASP A 62 1.21 2.27 1.83
CA ASP A 62 2.41 1.90 1.07
C ASP A 62 2.84 0.49 1.43
N MET A 63 3.14 -0.37 0.44
CA MET A 63 3.70 -1.68 0.72
C MET A 63 5.17 -1.61 1.17
N VAL A 64 5.86 -0.51 0.86
CA VAL A 64 7.20 -0.23 1.40
C VAL A 64 7.09 0.17 2.87
N TYR A 65 8.10 -0.16 3.67
CA TYR A 65 8.21 0.20 5.08
C TYR A 65 9.63 0.66 5.41
N GLY A 66 9.78 1.48 6.45
CA GLY A 66 11.09 1.98 6.85
C GLY A 66 11.05 2.86 8.10
N ALA A 67 12.22 3.39 8.45
CA ALA A 67 12.41 4.31 9.57
C ALA A 67 11.69 5.66 9.33
N GLN A 68 11.66 6.09 8.07
CA GLN A 68 11.08 7.36 7.65
C GLN A 68 9.93 7.09 6.67
N PRO A 69 8.92 7.98 6.63
CA PRO A 69 7.85 7.88 5.63
C PRO A 69 8.42 7.86 4.20
N THR A 70 7.78 7.12 3.30
CA THR A 70 8.14 7.12 1.87
C THR A 70 7.70 8.43 1.18
N PRO A 71 8.18 8.73 -0.03
CA PRO A 71 7.64 9.85 -0.82
C PRO A 71 6.11 9.77 -1.01
N PHE A 72 5.56 8.58 -1.25
CA PHE A 72 4.12 8.35 -1.37
C PHE A 72 3.37 8.68 -0.07
N MET A 73 3.89 8.24 1.07
CA MET A 73 3.30 8.58 2.37
C MET A 73 3.33 10.09 2.64
N ARG A 74 4.42 10.78 2.29
CA ARG A 74 4.52 12.25 2.42
C ARG A 74 3.53 12.96 1.51
N TRP A 75 3.42 12.54 0.25
CA TRP A 75 2.44 13.09 -0.69
C TRP A 75 1.00 12.88 -0.19
N ALA A 76 0.68 11.69 0.33
CA ALA A 76 -0.65 11.39 0.87
C ALA A 76 -0.98 12.26 2.10
N ALA A 77 -0.04 12.41 3.03
CA ALA A 77 -0.21 13.27 4.20
C ALA A 77 -0.38 14.75 3.84
N HIS A 78 0.30 15.21 2.78
CA HIS A 78 0.16 16.58 2.28
C HIS A 78 -1.24 16.86 1.70
N HIS A 79 -1.86 15.87 1.07
CA HIS A 79 -3.19 15.97 0.45
C HIS A 79 -4.34 15.60 1.40
N ALA A 80 -4.12 15.71 2.71
CA ALA A 80 -5.11 15.51 3.77
C ALA A 80 -5.78 14.12 3.77
N ALA A 81 -5.04 13.06 3.44
CA ALA A 81 -5.52 11.70 3.65
C ALA A 81 -5.89 11.48 5.13
N TRP A 82 -7.05 10.89 5.39
CA TRP A 82 -7.56 10.55 6.72
C TRP A 82 -6.57 9.68 7.51
N ALA A 83 -5.95 8.72 6.81
CA ALA A 83 -4.96 7.82 7.39
C ALA A 83 -3.88 7.47 6.37
N VAL A 84 -2.64 7.37 6.84
CA VAL A 84 -1.49 6.92 6.06
C VAL A 84 -0.77 5.83 6.85
N ALA A 85 -0.55 4.67 6.23
CA ALA A 85 0.15 3.54 6.81
C ALA A 85 1.18 2.94 5.84
N ASP A 86 2.15 2.23 6.38
CA ASP A 86 3.22 1.57 5.63
C ASP A 86 3.11 0.03 5.70
N GLY A 87 4.03 -0.62 5.01
CA GLY A 87 4.04 -2.07 4.80
C GLY A 87 4.41 -2.91 6.03
N LEU A 88 4.76 -2.29 7.18
CA LEU A 88 5.28 -3.08 8.31
C LEU A 88 4.23 -4.02 8.88
N GLY A 89 2.97 -3.57 8.95
CA GLY A 89 1.85 -4.43 9.35
C GLY A 89 1.72 -5.63 8.42
N MET A 90 1.69 -5.38 7.10
CA MET A 90 1.65 -6.43 6.08
C MET A 90 2.82 -7.41 6.23
N LEU A 91 4.05 -6.94 6.44
CA LEU A 91 5.23 -7.78 6.63
C LEU A 91 5.07 -8.76 7.79
N VAL A 92 4.56 -8.30 8.94
CA VAL A 92 4.40 -9.16 10.12
C VAL A 92 3.19 -10.08 9.96
N GLU A 93 2.06 -9.59 9.45
CA GLU A 93 0.84 -10.38 9.30
C GLU A 93 1.02 -11.52 8.29
N GLN A 94 1.72 -11.30 7.16
CA GLN A 94 2.02 -12.40 6.22
C GLN A 94 2.96 -13.46 6.83
N ALA A 95 3.89 -13.03 7.69
CA ALA A 95 4.78 -13.94 8.41
C ALA A 95 4.01 -14.76 9.45
N ALA A 96 3.03 -14.14 10.12
CA ALA A 96 2.13 -14.80 11.04
C ALA A 96 1.26 -15.86 10.34
N GLU A 97 0.77 -15.59 9.13
CA GLU A 97 0.03 -16.59 8.36
C GLU A 97 0.93 -17.76 7.93
N SER A 98 2.16 -17.48 7.49
CA SER A 98 3.15 -18.53 7.20
C SER A 98 3.47 -19.37 8.45
N PHE A 99 3.64 -18.72 9.60
CA PHE A 99 3.86 -19.39 10.89
C PHE A 99 2.67 -20.27 11.27
N TYR A 100 1.44 -19.79 11.05
CA TYR A 100 0.23 -20.58 11.29
C TYR A 100 0.16 -21.83 10.39
N ILE A 101 0.52 -21.71 9.10
CA ILE A 101 0.55 -22.86 8.18
C ILE A 101 1.49 -23.95 8.72
N TRP A 102 2.68 -23.59 9.21
CA TRP A 102 3.68 -24.55 9.67
C TRP A 102 3.48 -25.04 11.09
N ARG A 103 3.00 -24.19 11.99
CA ARG A 103 2.99 -24.44 13.44
C ARG A 103 1.58 -24.59 14.00
N ARG A 104 0.54 -24.32 13.21
CA ARG A 104 -0.88 -24.33 13.62
C ARG A 104 -1.16 -23.46 14.84
N MET A 105 -0.35 -22.42 15.03
CA MET A 105 -0.46 -21.44 16.11
C MET A 105 -0.48 -20.05 15.48
N ARG A 106 -1.46 -19.22 15.83
CA ARG A 106 -1.46 -17.80 15.41
C ARG A 106 -0.69 -16.98 16.46
N PRO A 107 0.43 -16.35 16.11
CA PRO A 107 1.18 -15.51 17.04
C PRO A 107 0.45 -14.18 17.28
N ASP A 108 0.68 -13.53 18.43
CA ASP A 108 0.26 -12.13 18.64
C ASP A 108 1.25 -11.21 17.92
N THR A 109 0.77 -10.51 16.89
CA THR A 109 1.59 -9.72 15.97
C THR A 109 1.84 -8.29 16.46
N ARG A 110 0.93 -7.75 17.27
CA ARG A 110 1.03 -6.37 17.82
C ARG A 110 2.36 -6.09 18.55
N PRO A 111 2.84 -6.93 19.48
CA PRO A 111 4.13 -6.68 20.13
C PRO A 111 5.30 -6.76 19.15
N VAL A 112 5.24 -7.65 18.15
CA VAL A 112 6.28 -7.81 17.13
C VAL A 112 6.37 -6.57 16.23
N ILE A 113 5.22 -6.06 15.75
CA ILE A 113 5.15 -4.83 14.95
C ILE A 113 5.75 -3.66 15.74
N ARG A 114 5.40 -3.52 17.03
CA ARG A 114 5.94 -2.46 17.89
C ARG A 114 7.46 -2.56 18.01
N GLN A 115 7.97 -3.74 18.32
CA GLN A 115 9.40 -3.98 18.50
C GLN A 115 10.20 -3.66 17.23
N ILE A 116 9.70 -4.08 16.06
CA ILE A 116 10.37 -3.78 14.78
C ILE A 116 10.33 -2.27 14.49
N ARG A 117 9.20 -1.60 14.79
CA ARG A 117 9.09 -0.15 14.60
C ARG A 117 10.10 0.61 15.45
N GLU A 118 10.26 0.22 16.71
CA GLU A 118 11.24 0.81 17.62
C GLU A 118 12.67 0.58 17.13
N ALA A 119 12.98 -0.63 16.64
CA ALA A 119 14.30 -0.96 16.11
C ALA A 119 14.65 -0.21 14.81
N LEU A 120 13.66 0.09 13.97
CA LEU A 120 13.86 0.90 12.75
C LEU A 120 14.11 2.38 13.05
N ALA A 121 13.62 2.87 14.19
CA ALA A 121 13.73 4.28 14.58
C ALA A 121 15.01 4.61 15.38
N ALA A 122 15.74 3.57 15.82
CA ALA A 122 17.01 3.66 16.53
C ALA A 122 18.19 3.88 15.56
#